data_AF-A0A2L0RY46-F1
#
_entry.id   AF-A0A2L0RY46-F1
#
_cell.length_a   1.000
_cell.length_b   1.000
_cell.length_c   1.000
_cell.angle_alpha   90.00
_cell.angle_beta   90.00
_cell.angle_gamma   90.00
#
_symmetry.space_group_name_H-M   'P 1'
#
loop_
_entity.id
_entity.type
_entity.pdbx_description
1 polymer ?
#
loop_
_entity_poly.entity_id
_entity_poly.type
_entity_poly.pdbx_seq_one_letter_code
_entity_poly.pdbx_strand_id
1 'polypeptide(L)'
;MKEELLVPLVGGVVVAVIAGAISLSVAILSKDQKTSEFRQLWIDALRQDVSRLSGVLHMLIGMSNIISEQTDDQKANFLVSSKDNLIEMVDLVTRIRLRLNIKEHVVLLALLDEVSNSKDMSRQAMESQIEAVVTEVQKVLKNEWERVKRGERSFQILKWSSGFVLVLGLAGVGVYYYLT
;
A
#
# COMPACT_ATOMS: atom_id res chain seq x y z
N MET A 1 50.69 -31.69 15.17
CA MET A 1 49.50 -32.53 14.93
C MET A 1 48.20 -31.99 15.56
N LYS A 2 48.14 -31.63 16.86
CA LYS A 2 46.91 -31.04 17.44
C LYS A 2 46.59 -29.62 16.93
N GLU A 3 47.60 -28.78 16.75
CA GLU A 3 47.41 -27.39 16.25
C GLU A 3 47.06 -27.32 14.76
N GLU A 4 47.60 -28.21 13.93
CA GLU A 4 47.30 -28.27 12.49
C GLU A 4 45.86 -28.69 12.17
N LEU A 5 45.18 -29.39 13.08
CA LEU A 5 43.76 -29.72 12.95
C LEU A 5 42.82 -28.65 13.53
N LEU A 6 43.30 -27.83 14.47
CA LEU A 6 42.49 -26.80 15.11
C LEU A 6 42.18 -25.63 14.17
N VAL A 7 43.16 -25.20 13.37
CA VAL A 7 43.00 -24.11 12.40
C VAL A 7 41.89 -24.39 11.36
N PRO A 8 41.88 -25.53 10.64
CA PRO A 8 40.81 -25.83 9.69
C PRO A 8 39.46 -26.08 10.37
N LEU A 9 39.43 -26.63 11.59
CA LEU A 9 38.18 -26.81 12.34
C LEU A 9 37.54 -25.47 12.72
N VAL A 10 38.32 -24.55 13.29
CA VAL A 10 37.87 -23.19 13.63
C VAL A 10 37.48 -22.43 12.37
N GLY A 11 38.28 -22.53 11.30
CA GLY A 11 37.97 -21.93 10.01
C GLY A 11 36.64 -22.42 9.42
N GLY A 12 36.39 -23.73 9.46
CA GLY A 12 35.13 -24.32 8.98
C GLY A 12 33.92 -23.85 9.76
N VAL A 13 34.02 -23.78 11.10
CA VAL A 13 32.94 -23.25 11.96
C VAL A 13 32.66 -21.79 11.66
N VAL A 14 33.70 -20.96 11.52
CA VAL A 14 33.55 -19.53 11.18
C VAL A 14 32.86 -19.36 9.83
N VAL A 15 33.28 -20.11 8.80
CA VAL A 15 32.65 -20.08 7.46
C VAL A 15 31.18 -20.49 7.54
N ALA A 16 30.85 -21.54 8.30
CA ALA A 16 29.46 -22.00 8.46
C ALA A 16 28.58 -20.94 9.15
N VAL A 17 29.10 -20.26 10.17
CA VAL A 17 28.38 -19.17 10.85
C VAL A 17 28.13 -17.98 9.91
N ILE A 18 29.13 -17.58 9.13
CA ILE A 18 28.99 -16.51 8.13
C ILE A 18 27.95 -16.90 7.08
N ALA A 19 28.02 -18.11 6.54
CA ALA A 19 27.05 -18.61 5.57
C ALA A 19 25.62 -18.62 6.14
N GLY A 20 25.45 -19.04 7.40
CA GLY A 20 24.17 -18.99 8.10
C GLY A 20 23.63 -17.56 8.26
N ALA A 21 24.49 -16.61 8.65
CA ALA A 21 24.11 -15.20 8.79
C ALA A 21 23.69 -14.57 7.45
N ILE A 22 24.41 -14.88 6.37
CA ILE A 22 24.05 -14.44 5.01
C ILE A 22 22.70 -15.03 4.61
N SER A 23 22.51 -16.33 4.78
CA SER A 23 21.26 -17.02 4.43
C SER A 23 20.06 -16.44 5.17
N LEU A 24 20.19 -16.20 6.48
CA LEU A 24 19.16 -15.55 7.29
C LEU A 24 18.85 -14.13 6.79
N SER A 25 19.88 -13.35 6.47
CA SER A 25 19.73 -11.98 5.97
C SER A 25 18.96 -11.96 4.65
N VAL A 26 19.30 -12.86 3.72
CA VAL A 26 18.60 -13.01 2.44
C VAL A 26 17.14 -13.39 2.67
N ALA A 27 16.86 -14.34 3.57
CA ALA A 27 15.49 -14.77 3.87
C ALA A 27 14.63 -13.61 4.41
N ILE A 28 15.18 -12.80 5.32
CA ILE A 28 14.49 -11.61 5.86
C ILE A 28 14.24 -10.59 4.75
N LEU A 29 15.25 -10.29 3.93
CA LEU A 29 15.12 -9.34 2.82
C LEU A 29 14.07 -9.80 1.80
N SER A 30 14.06 -11.08 1.42
CA SER A 30 13.07 -11.62 0.48
C SER A 30 11.64 -11.49 1.03
N LYS A 31 11.45 -11.77 2.32
CA LYS A 31 10.14 -11.64 2.98
C LYS A 31 9.69 -10.18 3.06
N ASP A 32 10.57 -9.26 3.43
CA ASP A 32 10.23 -7.84 3.56
C ASP A 32 10.02 -7.17 2.19
N GLN A 33 10.76 -7.59 1.16
CA GLN A 33 10.54 -7.21 -0.24
C GLN A 33 9.14 -7.64 -0.71
N LYS A 34 8.77 -8.90 -0.49
CA LYS A 34 7.43 -9.40 -0.85
C LYS A 34 6.31 -8.67 -0.10
N THR A 35 6.52 -8.38 1.17
CA THR A 35 5.56 -7.59 1.96
C THR A 35 5.38 -6.19 1.38
N SER A 36 6.48 -5.54 0.97
CA SER A 36 6.44 -4.21 0.33
C SER A 36 5.74 -4.25 -1.03
N GLU A 37 5.99 -5.28 -1.84
CA GLU A 37 5.29 -5.52 -3.11
C GLU A 37 3.77 -5.68 -2.91
N PHE A 38 3.34 -6.47 -1.91
CA PHE A 38 1.91 -6.61 -1.62
C PHE A 38 1.26 -5.30 -1.16
N ARG A 39 1.98 -4.47 -0.39
CA ARG A 39 1.50 -3.13 -0.01
C ARG A 39 1.37 -2.22 -1.22
N GLN A 40 2.34 -2.22 -2.13
CA GLN A 40 2.27 -1.44 -3.37
C GLN A 40 1.10 -1.89 -4.25
N LEU A 41 0.88 -3.19 -4.40
CA LEU A 41 -0.29 -3.73 -5.11
C LEU A 41 -1.62 -3.29 -4.47
N TRP A 42 -1.69 -3.26 -3.14
CA TRP A 42 -2.86 -2.73 -2.44
C TRP A 42 -3.07 -1.23 -2.72
N ILE A 43 -2.01 -0.41 -2.68
CA ILE A 43 -2.03 1.04 -2.97
C ILE A 43 -2.50 1.28 -4.41
N ASP A 44 -1.93 0.56 -5.37
CA ASP A 44 -2.24 0.75 -6.79
C ASP A 44 -3.66 0.30 -7.11
N ALA A 45 -4.12 -0.80 -6.51
CA ALA A 45 -5.51 -1.25 -6.66
C ALA A 45 -6.49 -0.24 -6.07
N LEU A 46 -6.21 0.31 -4.88
CA LEU A 46 -7.04 1.36 -4.28
C LEU A 46 -7.07 2.62 -5.16
N ARG A 47 -5.93 3.06 -5.69
CA ARG A 47 -5.85 4.19 -6.63
C ARG A 47 -6.69 3.95 -7.88
N GLN A 48 -6.63 2.74 -8.44
CA GLN A 48 -7.39 2.37 -9.62
C GLN A 48 -8.90 2.32 -9.35
N ASP A 49 -9.32 1.70 -8.24
CA ASP A 49 -10.73 1.62 -7.85
C ASP A 49 -11.32 3.02 -7.61
N VAL A 50 -10.59 3.92 -6.93
CA VAL A 50 -11.06 5.29 -6.68
C VAL A 50 -11.13 6.12 -7.96
N SER A 51 -10.16 5.98 -8.87
CA SER A 51 -10.18 6.65 -10.17
C SER A 51 -11.40 6.24 -11.00
N ARG A 52 -11.69 4.94 -11.06
CA ARG A 52 -12.89 4.42 -11.73
C ARG A 52 -14.17 4.92 -11.07
N LEU A 53 -14.23 4.90 -9.73
CA LEU A 53 -15.39 5.40 -8.99
C LEU A 53 -15.67 6.87 -9.30
N SER A 54 -14.64 7.71 -9.26
CA SER A 54 -14.74 9.13 -9.63
C SER A 54 -15.23 9.30 -11.08
N GLY A 55 -14.70 8.53 -12.03
CA GLY A 55 -15.13 8.55 -13.42
C GLY A 55 -16.61 8.19 -13.61
N VAL A 56 -17.07 7.11 -12.98
CA VAL A 56 -18.48 6.69 -13.01
C VAL A 56 -19.37 7.78 -12.40
N LEU A 57 -19.00 8.35 -11.25
CA LEU A 57 -19.77 9.41 -10.60
C LEU A 57 -19.84 10.68 -11.45
N HIS A 58 -18.73 11.14 -12.04
CA HIS A 58 -18.74 12.30 -12.94
C HIS A 58 -19.59 12.08 -14.19
N MET A 59 -19.57 10.86 -14.76
CA MET A 59 -20.43 10.50 -15.88
C MET A 59 -21.91 10.56 -15.47
N LEU A 60 -22.29 10.00 -14.32
CA LEU A 60 -23.67 10.05 -13.81
C LEU A 60 -24.14 11.50 -13.56
N ILE A 61 -23.28 12.35 -12.99
CA ILE A 61 -23.55 13.79 -12.82
C ILE A 61 -23.73 14.49 -14.18
N GLY A 62 -22.88 14.18 -15.15
CA GLY A 62 -22.95 14.77 -16.49
C GLY A 62 -24.26 14.40 -17.21
N MET A 63 -24.63 13.11 -17.14
CA MET A 63 -25.85 12.59 -17.78
C MET A 63 -27.13 13.06 -17.09
N SER A 64 -27.12 13.24 -15.76
CA SER A 64 -28.25 13.77 -14.99
C SER A 64 -28.86 15.04 -15.61
N ASN A 65 -28.03 15.98 -16.08
CA ASN A 65 -28.51 17.24 -16.67
C ASN A 65 -29.15 17.07 -18.06
N ILE A 66 -28.67 16.09 -18.84
CA ILE A 66 -29.18 15.82 -20.18
C ILE A 66 -30.56 15.16 -20.11
N ILE A 67 -30.83 14.44 -19.02
CA ILE A 67 -32.03 13.63 -18.83
C ILE A 67 -33.06 14.32 -17.94
N SER A 68 -32.67 15.28 -17.10
CA SER A 68 -33.61 16.10 -16.32
C SER A 68 -34.61 16.87 -17.20
N GLU A 69 -34.22 17.22 -18.43
CA GLU A 69 -35.05 17.94 -19.41
C GLU A 69 -35.87 17.01 -20.33
N GLN A 70 -35.76 15.69 -20.18
CA GLN A 70 -36.38 14.70 -21.08
C GLN A 70 -37.69 14.12 -20.52
N THR A 71 -38.49 13.49 -21.40
CA THR A 71 -39.77 12.86 -21.04
C THR A 71 -39.56 11.62 -20.16
N ASP A 72 -40.60 11.23 -19.41
CA ASP A 72 -40.52 10.13 -18.43
C ASP A 72 -40.11 8.79 -19.07
N ASP A 73 -40.48 8.56 -20.32
CA ASP A 73 -40.10 7.36 -21.09
C ASP A 73 -38.60 7.33 -21.44
N GLN A 74 -38.00 8.51 -21.68
CA GLN A 74 -36.56 8.66 -21.91
C GLN A 74 -35.76 8.51 -20.62
N LYS A 75 -36.30 8.97 -19.48
CA LYS A 75 -35.72 8.75 -18.15
C LYS A 75 -35.72 7.26 -17.77
N ALA A 76 -36.82 6.55 -18.06
CA ALA A 76 -36.90 5.11 -17.83
C ALA A 76 -35.87 4.34 -18.68
N ASN A 77 -35.76 4.66 -19.97
CA ASN A 77 -34.75 4.07 -20.86
C ASN A 77 -33.32 4.37 -20.41
N PHE A 78 -33.06 5.55 -19.86
CA PHE A 78 -31.76 5.89 -19.28
C PHE A 78 -31.41 5.07 -18.03
N LEU A 79 -32.37 4.85 -17.14
CA LEU A 79 -32.14 4.00 -15.96
C LEU A 79 -31.80 2.57 -16.37
N VAL A 80 -32.47 2.05 -17.40
CA VAL A 80 -32.19 0.72 -17.95
C VAL A 80 -30.81 0.69 -18.61
N SER A 81 -30.44 1.71 -19.39
CA SER A 81 -29.13 1.76 -20.07
C SER A 81 -27.96 2.06 -19.13
N SER A 82 -28.20 2.72 -18.00
CA SER A 82 -27.18 3.06 -16.99
C SER A 82 -27.05 2.03 -15.87
N LYS A 83 -27.84 0.96 -15.92
CA LYS A 83 -27.82 -0.12 -14.93
C LYS A 83 -26.41 -0.65 -14.67
N ASP A 84 -25.63 -0.87 -15.73
CA ASP A 84 -24.28 -1.42 -15.61
C ASP A 84 -23.35 -0.46 -14.87
N ASN A 85 -23.47 0.85 -15.12
CA ASN A 85 -22.70 1.88 -14.41
C ASN A 85 -23.08 1.95 -12.92
N LEU A 86 -24.37 1.79 -12.59
CA LEU A 86 -24.83 1.76 -11.20
C LEU A 86 -24.34 0.51 -10.46
N ILE A 87 -24.34 -0.64 -11.13
CA ILE A 87 -23.76 -1.88 -10.60
C ILE A 87 -22.26 -1.70 -10.38
N GLU A 88 -21.55 -1.10 -11.35
CA GLU A 88 -20.12 -0.83 -11.25
C GLU A 88 -19.81 0.11 -10.07
N MET A 89 -20.61 1.17 -9.87
CA MET A 89 -20.47 2.08 -8.73
C MET A 89 -20.56 1.32 -7.39
N VAL A 90 -21.59 0.49 -7.22
CA VAL A 90 -21.79 -0.29 -5.98
C VAL A 90 -20.66 -1.29 -5.77
N ASP A 91 -20.20 -1.96 -6.83
CA ASP A 91 -19.06 -2.86 -6.77
C ASP A 91 -17.78 -2.11 -6.35
N LEU A 92 -17.48 -0.98 -6.98
CA LEU A 92 -16.31 -0.15 -6.66
C LEU A 92 -16.32 0.31 -5.20
N VAL A 93 -17.44 0.85 -4.72
CA VAL A 93 -17.59 1.26 -3.31
C VAL A 93 -17.35 0.06 -2.38
N THR A 94 -17.91 -1.10 -2.71
CA THR A 94 -17.76 -2.32 -1.90
C THR A 94 -16.30 -2.78 -1.88
N ARG A 95 -15.63 -2.84 -3.05
CA ARG A 95 -14.20 -3.22 -3.14
C ARG A 95 -13.31 -2.27 -2.34
N ILE A 96 -13.55 -0.96 -2.45
CA ILE A 96 -12.81 0.04 -1.68
C ILE A 96 -13.02 -0.20 -0.18
N ARG A 97 -14.26 -0.35 0.29
CA ARG A 97 -14.56 -0.62 1.71
C ARG A 97 -13.84 -1.86 2.23
N LEU A 98 -13.86 -2.96 1.47
CA LEU A 98 -13.21 -4.22 1.86
C LEU A 98 -11.68 -4.10 1.96
N ARG A 99 -11.07 -3.16 1.23
CA ARG A 99 -9.62 -2.89 1.31
C ARG A 99 -9.24 -2.02 2.51
N LEU A 100 -10.16 -1.20 3.00
CA LEU A 100 -9.90 -0.23 4.06
C LEU A 100 -10.00 -0.87 5.45
N ASN A 101 -9.18 -0.38 6.38
CA ASN A 101 -9.29 -0.76 7.78
C ASN A 101 -10.31 0.15 8.50
N ILE A 102 -11.28 -0.46 9.16
CA ILE A 102 -12.39 0.25 9.86
C ILE A 102 -11.87 1.22 10.92
N LYS A 103 -10.76 0.91 11.60
CA LYS A 103 -10.21 1.74 12.68
C LYS A 103 -9.31 2.86 12.17
N GLU A 104 -8.58 2.63 11.08
CA GLU A 104 -7.63 3.62 10.55
C GLU A 104 -8.30 4.59 9.57
N HIS A 105 -9.29 4.14 8.80
CA HIS A 105 -9.84 4.88 7.65
C HIS A 105 -11.28 5.36 7.88
N VAL A 106 -11.61 5.76 9.12
CA VAL A 106 -12.97 6.17 9.52
C VAL A 106 -13.51 7.30 8.65
N VAL A 107 -12.70 8.31 8.35
CA VAL A 107 -13.11 9.48 7.55
C VAL A 107 -13.47 9.08 6.12
N LEU A 108 -12.62 8.28 5.48
CA LEU A 108 -12.87 7.82 4.11
C LEU A 108 -14.10 6.92 4.04
N LEU A 109 -14.33 6.06 5.04
CA LEU A 109 -15.52 5.23 5.10
C LEU A 109 -16.79 6.08 5.23
N ALA A 110 -16.79 7.11 6.07
CA ALA A 110 -17.91 8.04 6.20
C ALA A 110 -18.21 8.76 4.88
N LEU A 111 -17.17 9.25 4.18
CA LEU A 111 -17.34 9.90 2.86
C LEU A 111 -17.92 8.93 1.81
N LEU A 112 -17.51 7.66 1.82
CA LEU A 112 -18.07 6.63 0.92
C LEU A 112 -19.52 6.28 1.26
N ASP A 113 -19.91 6.36 2.54
CA ASP A 113 -21.31 6.22 2.97
C ASP A 113 -22.16 7.40 2.48
N GLU A 114 -21.63 8.63 2.53
CA GLU A 114 -22.32 9.81 2.01
C GLU A 114 -22.55 9.71 0.49
N VAL A 115 -21.53 9.30 -0.28
CA VAL A 115 -21.65 9.10 -1.74
C VAL A 115 -22.68 8.02 -2.10
N SER A 116 -22.83 7.00 -1.27
CA SER A 116 -23.81 5.92 -1.52
C SER A 116 -25.25 6.34 -1.17
N ASN A 117 -25.41 7.31 -0.28
CA ASN A 117 -26.69 7.75 0.25
C ASN A 117 -27.14 9.13 -0.28
N SER A 118 -26.36 9.77 -1.14
CA SER A 118 -26.67 11.08 -1.72
C SER A 118 -27.90 10.98 -2.64
N LYS A 119 -29.08 11.25 -2.09
CA LYS A 119 -30.33 11.47 -2.84
C LYS A 119 -30.57 12.98 -2.93
N ASP A 120 -31.03 13.45 -4.09
CA ASP A 120 -31.42 14.85 -4.33
C ASP A 120 -30.34 15.90 -3.99
N MET A 121 -29.08 15.58 -4.24
CA MET A 121 -28.00 16.55 -4.10
C MET A 121 -27.83 17.40 -5.36
N SER A 122 -27.48 18.67 -5.17
CA SER A 122 -27.06 19.53 -6.28
C SER A 122 -25.77 18.98 -6.91
N ARG A 123 -25.60 19.23 -8.21
CA ARG A 123 -24.38 18.87 -8.95
C ARG A 123 -23.11 19.33 -8.23
N GLN A 124 -23.09 20.58 -7.77
CA GLN A 124 -21.94 21.16 -7.07
C GLN A 124 -21.64 20.42 -5.76
N ALA A 125 -22.66 20.01 -5.03
CA ALA A 125 -22.48 19.21 -3.81
C ALA A 125 -21.91 17.83 -4.13
N MET A 126 -22.35 17.20 -5.23
CA MET A 126 -21.86 15.88 -5.62
C MET A 126 -20.42 15.93 -6.13
N GLU A 127 -20.05 16.94 -6.93
CA GLU A 127 -18.67 17.19 -7.35
C GLU A 127 -17.77 17.45 -6.11
N SER A 128 -18.26 18.21 -5.12
CA SER A 128 -17.53 18.44 -3.87
C SER A 128 -17.33 17.16 -3.05
N GLN A 129 -18.29 16.23 -3.05
CA GLN A 129 -18.15 14.94 -2.37
C GLN A 129 -17.12 14.05 -3.06
N ILE A 130 -17.12 14.01 -4.39
CA ILE A 130 -16.10 13.27 -5.16
C ILE A 130 -14.71 13.80 -4.82
N GLU A 131 -14.54 15.12 -4.82
CA GLU A 131 -13.25 15.75 -4.51
C GLU A 131 -12.81 15.48 -3.05
N ALA A 132 -13.76 15.46 -2.10
CA ALA A 132 -13.49 15.09 -0.72
C ALA A 132 -13.00 13.63 -0.59
N VAL A 133 -13.65 12.69 -1.29
CA VAL A 133 -13.21 11.29 -1.35
C VAL A 133 -11.80 11.19 -1.93
N VAL A 134 -11.55 11.84 -3.07
CA VAL A 134 -10.24 11.83 -3.75
C VAL A 134 -9.16 12.40 -2.82
N THR A 135 -9.43 13.53 -2.17
CA THR A 135 -8.50 14.17 -1.24
C THR A 135 -8.17 13.27 -0.06
N GLU A 136 -9.18 12.61 0.53
CA GLU A 136 -8.94 11.73 1.67
C GLU A 136 -8.18 10.45 1.26
N VAL A 137 -8.49 9.91 0.08
CA VAL A 137 -7.71 8.81 -0.51
C VAL A 137 -6.26 9.22 -0.71
N GLN A 138 -5.96 10.43 -1.20
CA GLN A 138 -4.58 10.90 -1.34
C GLN A 138 -3.81 10.88 -0.01
N LYS A 139 -4.47 11.25 1.10
CA LYS A 139 -3.86 11.18 2.45
C LYS A 139 -3.57 9.73 2.85
N VAL A 140 -4.54 8.83 2.67
CA VAL A 140 -4.37 7.40 2.95
C VAL A 140 -3.20 6.82 2.12
N LEU A 141 -3.16 7.11 0.82
CA LEU A 141 -2.09 6.65 -0.08
C LEU A 141 -0.72 7.20 0.34
N LYS A 142 -0.64 8.47 0.76
CA LYS A 142 0.61 9.08 1.25
C LYS A 142 1.09 8.40 2.53
N ASN A 143 0.19 8.15 3.48
CA ASN A 143 0.51 7.48 4.74
C ASN A 143 1.04 6.06 4.51
N GLU A 144 0.39 5.29 3.64
CA GLU A 144 0.85 3.95 3.28
C GLU A 144 2.17 3.99 2.49
N TRP A 145 2.35 4.97 1.61
CA TRP A 145 3.63 5.16 0.91
C TRP A 145 4.78 5.44 1.87
N GLU A 146 4.55 6.28 2.88
CA GLU A 146 5.54 6.52 3.93
C GLU A 146 5.83 5.27 4.76
N ARG A 147 4.82 4.43 5.01
CA ARG A 147 4.98 3.13 5.68
C ARG A 147 5.84 2.18 4.84
N VAL A 148 5.60 2.09 3.54
CA VAL A 148 6.41 1.30 2.60
C VAL A 148 7.86 1.79 2.55
N LYS A 149 8.09 3.10 2.43
CA LYS A 149 9.45 3.68 2.42
C LYS A 149 10.22 3.44 3.72
N ARG A 150 9.51 3.44 4.85
CA ARG A 150 10.12 3.18 6.17
C ARG A 150 10.59 1.72 6.30
N GLY A 151 9.98 0.82 5.54
CA GLY A 151 10.24 -0.61 5.60
C GLY A 151 9.75 -1.24 6.90
N GLU A 152 9.86 -2.56 6.95
CA GLU A 152 9.49 -3.35 8.12
C GLU A 152 10.54 -3.22 9.24
N ARG A 153 10.14 -3.44 10.50
CA ARG A 153 11.05 -3.36 11.65
C ARG A 153 12.21 -4.35 11.54
N SER A 154 11.98 -5.53 10.97
CA SER A 154 13.01 -6.54 10.71
C SER A 154 14.13 -5.99 9.81
N PHE A 155 13.77 -5.34 8.71
CA PHE A 155 14.72 -4.68 7.83
C PHE A 155 15.52 -3.58 8.55
N GLN A 156 14.86 -2.76 9.37
CA GLN A 156 15.54 -1.71 10.14
C GLN A 156 16.57 -2.29 11.10
N ILE A 157 16.20 -3.34 11.85
CA ILE A 157 17.11 -4.04 12.76
C ILE A 157 18.28 -4.62 11.99
N LEU A 158 18.01 -5.34 10.89
CA LEU A 158 19.04 -5.97 10.06
C LEU A 158 20.03 -4.94 9.51
N LYS A 159 19.54 -3.77 9.08
CA LYS A 159 20.36 -2.65 8.60
C LYS A 159 21.33 -2.16 9.68
N TRP A 160 20.84 -1.92 10.90
CA TRP A 160 21.68 -1.44 12.00
C TRP A 160 22.64 -2.51 12.52
N SER A 161 22.19 -3.76 12.64
CA SER A 161 23.05 -4.87 13.07
C SER A 161 24.19 -5.11 12.09
N SER A 162 23.91 -5.06 10.79
CA SER A 162 24.93 -5.22 9.75
C SER A 162 25.95 -4.08 9.78
N GLY A 163 25.48 -2.84 9.95
CA GLY A 163 26.36 -1.69 10.10
C GLY A 163 27.27 -1.80 11.34
N PHE A 164 26.70 -2.24 12.47
CA PHE A 164 27.46 -2.43 13.71
C PHE A 164 28.55 -3.51 13.57
N VAL A 165 28.22 -4.64 12.96
CA VAL A 165 29.19 -5.74 12.71
C VAL A 165 30.33 -5.25 11.80
N LEU A 166 30.03 -4.47 10.77
CA LEU A 166 31.07 -3.90 9.89
C LEU A 166 32.00 -2.94 10.63
N VAL A 167 31.45 -2.05 11.45
CA VAL A 167 32.26 -1.10 12.25
C VAL A 167 33.15 -1.83 13.25
N LEU A 168 32.62 -2.83 13.95
CA LEU A 168 33.41 -3.67 14.87
C LEU A 168 34.51 -4.43 14.13
N GLY A 169 34.22 -4.98 12.95
CA GLY A 169 35.20 -5.67 12.12
C GLY A 169 36.36 -4.75 11.73
N LEU A 170 36.05 -3.54 11.23
CA LEU A 170 37.07 -2.54 10.88
C LEU A 170 37.87 -2.07 12.09
N ALA A 171 37.21 -1.82 13.23
CA ALA A 171 37.87 -1.43 14.47
C ALA A 171 38.82 -2.54 14.97
N GLY A 172 38.40 -3.80 14.92
CA GLY A 172 39.23 -4.94 15.31
C GLY A 172 40.49 -5.06 14.45
N VAL A 173 40.36 -4.89 13.14
CA VAL A 173 41.51 -4.85 12.22
C VAL A 173 42.43 -3.67 12.55
N GLY A 174 41.89 -2.48 12.80
CA GLY A 174 42.68 -1.30 13.17
C GLY A 174 43.44 -1.47 14.49
N VAL A 175 42.81 -2.06 15.51
CA VAL A 175 43.47 -2.38 16.80
C VAL A 175 44.58 -3.40 16.61
N TYR A 176 44.38 -4.43 15.79
CA TYR A 176 45.41 -5.41 15.48
C TYR A 176 46.65 -4.76 14.83
N TYR A 177 46.45 -3.88 13.85
CA TYR A 177 47.54 -3.12 13.22
C TYR A 177 48.22 -2.12 14.15
N TYR A 178 47.54 -1.61 15.17
CA TYR A 178 48.14 -0.69 16.14
C TYR A 178 49.01 -1.41 17.19
N LEU A 179 48.64 -2.66 17.53
CA LEU A 179 49.31 -3.46 18.54
C LEU A 179 50.47 -4.32 18.00
N THR A 180 50.56 -4.49 16.67
CA THR A 180 51.60 -5.26 15.97
C THR A 180 52.59 -4.34 15.27
#